data_AF-A0A0G0LC66-F1
#
_entry.id   AF-A0A0G0LC66-F1
#
_cell.length_a   1.000
_cell.length_b   1.000
_cell.length_c   1.000
_cell.angle_alpha   90.00
_cell.angle_beta   90.00
_cell.angle_gamma   90.00
#
_symmetry.space_group_name_H-M   'P 1'
#
loop_
_entity.id
_entity.type
_entity.pdbx_description
1 polymer ?
#
loop_
_entity_poly.entity_id
_entity_poly.type
_entity_poly.pdbx_seq_one_letter_code
_entity_poly.pdbx_strand_id
1 'polypeptide(L)'
;MSERKIKSKDASIANVKRLFSNAPDKDTISIEDAFIAWDRPNPEDVEANKAWLSNMLYHLKYHNLLTPVYSFSSGRKKLEKLQLTLEGKKALGRIEGEQNSEIGSITSSKKADESHSFIDVMKIIAKLREDNPEYDITFDVKLKSNGLREEG
;
A
#
# COMPACT_ATOMS: atom_id res chain seq x y z
N MET A 1 19.88 14.00 -25.86
CA MET A 1 18.74 14.00 -24.92
C MET A 1 19.28 13.60 -23.56
N SER A 2 19.11 14.42 -22.52
CA SER A 2 19.59 14.07 -21.17
C SER A 2 18.68 12.98 -20.58
N GLU A 3 19.25 11.85 -20.16
CA GLU A 3 18.52 10.79 -19.47
C GLU A 3 17.98 11.35 -18.15
N ARG A 4 16.65 11.44 -18.03
CA ARG A 4 16.02 11.88 -16.78
C ARG A 4 16.28 10.83 -15.70
N LYS A 5 17.17 11.13 -14.76
CA LYS A 5 17.46 10.25 -13.63
C LYS A 5 16.19 10.04 -12.79
N ILE A 6 15.77 8.80 -12.65
CA ILE A 6 14.59 8.43 -11.88
C ILE A 6 14.92 8.58 -10.39
N LYS A 7 14.04 9.26 -9.63
CA LYS A 7 14.16 9.37 -8.17
C LYS A 7 14.01 8.00 -7.52
N SER A 8 14.65 7.80 -6.35
CA SER A 8 14.47 6.58 -5.56
C SER A 8 13.00 6.36 -5.17
N LYS A 9 12.66 5.11 -4.82
CA LYS A 9 11.32 4.75 -4.36
C LYS A 9 10.96 5.54 -3.09
N ASP A 10 11.88 5.66 -2.13
CA ASP A 10 11.63 6.39 -0.88
C ASP A 10 11.35 7.89 -1.11
N ALA A 11 12.12 8.53 -1.99
CA ALA A 11 11.88 9.93 -2.36
C ALA A 11 10.52 10.09 -3.04
N SER A 12 10.11 9.11 -3.85
CA SER A 12 8.79 9.07 -4.48
C SER A 12 7.68 8.90 -3.44
N ILE A 13 7.84 8.01 -2.47
CA ILE A 13 6.90 7.81 -1.36
C ILE A 13 6.75 9.09 -0.52
N ALA A 14 7.86 9.78 -0.21
CA ALA A 14 7.81 11.05 0.50
C ALA A 14 6.99 12.11 -0.25
N ASN A 15 7.11 12.18 -1.58
CA ASN A 15 6.31 13.09 -2.40
C ASN A 15 4.81 12.72 -2.35
N VAL A 16 4.48 11.42 -2.35
CA VAL A 16 3.09 10.96 -2.21
C VAL A 16 2.54 11.30 -0.83
N LYS A 17 3.32 11.10 0.25
CA LYS A 17 2.92 11.48 1.61
C LYS A 17 2.59 12.96 1.70
N ARG A 18 3.40 13.83 1.09
CA ARG A 18 3.14 15.27 1.03
C ARG A 18 1.89 15.62 0.23
N LEU A 19 1.69 14.99 -0.93
CA LEU A 19 0.50 15.24 -1.76
C LEU A 19 -0.79 14.89 -1.02
N PHE A 20 -0.82 13.75 -0.33
CA PHE A 20 -2.03 13.22 0.29
C PHE A 20 -2.15 13.52 1.78
N SER A 21 -1.30 14.39 2.35
CA SER A 21 -1.36 14.72 3.79
C SER A 21 -2.64 15.49 4.15
N ASN A 22 -3.08 16.37 3.25
CA ASN A 22 -4.23 17.26 3.44
C ASN A 22 -5.31 17.06 2.36
N ALA A 23 -5.27 15.93 1.64
CA ALA A 23 -6.22 15.67 0.57
C ALA A 23 -7.65 15.50 1.14
N PRO A 24 -8.68 16.12 0.51
CA PRO A 24 -10.07 15.99 0.98
C PRO A 24 -10.58 14.54 0.93
N ASP A 25 -10.21 13.82 -0.13
CA ASP A 25 -10.40 12.38 -0.24
C ASP A 25 -9.08 11.71 0.14
N LYS A 26 -9.17 10.61 0.90
CA LYS A 26 -8.01 9.83 1.30
C LYS A 26 -7.26 9.39 0.05
N ASP A 27 -7.91 8.77 -0.92
CA ASP A 27 -7.21 8.06 -2.01
C ASP A 27 -7.20 8.80 -3.35
N THR A 28 -7.86 9.96 -3.43
CA THR A 28 -7.84 10.81 -4.62
C THR A 28 -7.55 12.27 -4.27
N ILE A 29 -6.92 12.99 -5.20
CA ILE A 29 -6.65 14.42 -5.06
C ILE A 29 -6.86 15.11 -6.40
N SER A 30 -7.53 16.27 -6.39
CA SER A 30 -7.68 17.12 -7.58
C SER A 30 -6.33 17.72 -7.99
N ILE A 31 -6.21 18.22 -9.22
CA ILE A 31 -4.96 18.87 -9.66
C ILE A 31 -4.75 20.19 -8.94
N GLU A 32 -5.84 20.91 -8.67
CA GLU A 32 -5.86 22.15 -7.91
C GLU A 32 -5.35 21.92 -6.47
N ASP A 33 -5.86 20.90 -5.78
CA ASP A 33 -5.41 20.54 -4.44
C ASP A 33 -3.96 20.04 -4.44
N ALA A 34 -3.53 19.35 -5.49
CA ALA A 34 -2.14 18.90 -5.63
C ALA A 34 -1.15 20.07 -5.74
N PHE A 35 -1.55 21.18 -6.36
CA PHE A 35 -0.75 22.41 -6.38
C PHE A 35 -0.72 23.09 -5.01
N ILE A 36 -1.85 23.14 -4.31
CA ILE A 36 -1.94 23.68 -2.95
C ILE A 36 -1.05 22.90 -1.98
N ALA A 37 -1.10 21.56 -2.02
CA ALA A 37 -0.28 20.68 -1.17
C ALA A 37 1.25 20.85 -1.37
N TRP A 38 1.65 21.47 -2.48
CA TRP A 38 3.04 21.72 -2.84
C TRP A 38 3.44 23.19 -2.79
N ASP A 39 2.65 24.01 -2.10
CA ASP A 39 2.88 25.46 -1.94
C ASP A 39 3.06 26.16 -3.29
N ARG A 40 2.25 25.73 -4.28
CA ARG A 40 2.14 26.35 -5.61
C ARG A 40 0.80 27.06 -5.74
N PRO A 41 0.56 28.15 -4.99
CA PRO A 41 -0.73 28.80 -4.90
C PRO A 41 -1.07 29.67 -6.12
N ASN A 42 -0.12 29.89 -7.05
CA ASN A 42 -0.37 30.75 -8.20
C ASN A 42 -0.84 29.94 -9.43
N PRO A 43 -2.16 29.91 -9.72
CA PRO A 43 -2.69 29.21 -10.89
C PRO A 43 -2.32 29.88 -12.21
N GLU A 44 -1.81 31.12 -12.18
CA GLU A 44 -1.44 31.86 -13.40
C GLU A 44 -0.16 31.32 -14.08
N ASP A 45 0.72 30.66 -13.32
CA ASP A 45 1.89 29.97 -13.88
C ASP A 45 1.54 28.56 -14.37
N VAL A 46 0.61 28.52 -15.32
CA VAL A 46 0.05 27.29 -15.88
C VAL A 46 1.15 26.40 -16.48
N GLU A 47 2.16 27.00 -17.10
CA GLU A 47 3.20 26.26 -17.82
C GLU A 47 4.22 25.63 -16.85
N ALA A 48 4.71 26.37 -15.85
CA ALA A 48 5.61 25.78 -14.85
C ALA A 48 4.90 24.76 -13.96
N ASN A 49 3.61 24.96 -13.68
CA ASN A 49 2.79 23.98 -12.95
C ASN A 49 2.59 22.69 -13.74
N LYS A 50 2.32 22.77 -15.04
CA LYS A 50 2.27 21.60 -15.92
C LYS A 50 3.61 20.88 -16.02
N ALA A 51 4.70 21.61 -16.19
CA ALA A 51 6.04 21.04 -16.28
C ALA A 51 6.42 20.30 -14.99
N TRP A 52 6.18 20.92 -13.84
CA TRP A 52 6.39 20.32 -12.53
C TRP A 52 5.55 19.06 -12.33
N LEU A 53 4.25 19.14 -12.61
CA LEU A 53 3.34 18.00 -12.44
C LEU A 53 3.75 16.85 -13.35
N SER A 54 4.10 17.12 -14.60
CA SER A 54 4.60 16.11 -15.53
C SER A 54 5.87 15.41 -15.02
N ASN A 55 6.83 16.18 -14.50
CA ASN A 55 8.05 15.62 -13.91
C ASN A 55 7.75 14.79 -12.65
N MET A 56 6.84 15.25 -11.81
CA MET A 56 6.45 14.51 -10.61
C MET A 56 5.73 13.20 -10.97
N LEU A 57 4.75 13.26 -11.88
CA LEU A 57 4.01 12.09 -12.35
C LEU A 57 4.91 11.06 -13.01
N TYR A 58 5.97 11.50 -13.71
CA TYR A 58 6.95 10.59 -14.31
C TYR A 58 7.58 9.66 -13.27
N HIS A 59 8.05 10.21 -12.15
CA HIS A 59 8.65 9.41 -11.07
C HIS A 59 7.61 8.56 -10.34
N LEU A 60 6.44 9.12 -10.05
CA LEU A 60 5.44 8.42 -9.25
C LEU A 60 4.76 7.28 -10.01
N LYS A 61 4.59 7.43 -11.33
CA LYS A 61 4.15 6.33 -12.21
C LYS A 61 5.18 5.23 -12.34
N TYR A 62 6.46 5.58 -12.44
CA TYR A 62 7.54 4.59 -12.54
C TYR A 62 7.53 3.61 -11.37
N HIS A 63 7.28 4.11 -10.15
CA HIS A 63 7.15 3.29 -8.94
C HIS A 63 5.74 2.75 -8.69
N ASN A 64 4.84 2.87 -9.68
CA ASN A 64 3.44 2.47 -9.59
C ASN A 64 2.70 3.02 -8.36
N LEU A 65 3.00 4.24 -7.90
CA LEU A 65 2.39 4.79 -6.67
C LEU A 65 1.07 5.53 -6.93
N LEU A 66 0.82 5.96 -8.17
CA LEU A 66 -0.39 6.67 -8.54
C LEU A 66 -0.73 6.53 -10.01
N THR A 67 -2.01 6.74 -10.30
CA THR A 67 -2.59 6.78 -11.64
C THR A 67 -3.29 8.10 -11.89
N PRO A 68 -2.98 8.81 -12.99
CA PRO A 68 -3.76 9.96 -13.41
C PRO A 68 -5.12 9.53 -13.95
N VAL A 69 -6.16 10.22 -13.54
CA VAL A 69 -7.51 10.07 -14.06
C VAL A 69 -7.78 11.26 -14.98
N TYR A 70 -8.24 10.94 -16.19
CA TYR A 70 -8.50 11.93 -17.22
C TYR A 70 -9.98 11.96 -17.55
N SER A 71 -10.51 13.16 -17.73
CA SER A 71 -11.81 13.38 -18.34
C SER A 71 -11.66 13.77 -19.80
N PHE A 72 -12.70 13.48 -20.57
CA PHE A 72 -12.83 13.94 -21.95
C PHE A 72 -13.84 15.08 -21.98
N SER A 73 -13.38 16.28 -22.32
CA SER A 73 -14.24 17.44 -22.49
C SER A 73 -13.93 18.07 -23.83
N SER A 74 -14.95 18.28 -24.67
CA SER A 74 -14.83 18.89 -26.01
C SER A 74 -13.74 18.23 -26.87
N GLY A 75 -13.68 16.89 -26.86
CA GLY A 75 -12.71 16.10 -27.64
C GLY A 75 -11.26 16.16 -27.14
N ARG A 76 -10.98 16.85 -26.03
CA ARG A 76 -9.64 16.95 -25.44
C ARG A 76 -9.56 16.17 -24.15
N LYS A 77 -8.45 15.43 -23.99
CA LYS A 77 -8.10 14.72 -22.76
C LYS A 77 -7.59 15.73 -21.74
N LYS A 78 -8.32 15.94 -20.65
CA LYS A 78 -7.94 16.81 -19.53
C LYS A 78 -7.56 15.94 -18.35
N LEU A 79 -6.40 16.22 -17.73
CA LEU A 79 -6.04 15.61 -16.45
C LEU A 79 -6.93 16.21 -15.37
N GLU A 80 -7.70 15.38 -14.68
CA GLU A 80 -8.73 15.82 -13.73
C GLU A 80 -8.30 15.59 -12.28
N LYS A 81 -7.82 14.38 -11.98
CA LYS A 81 -7.41 14.01 -10.63
C LYS A 81 -6.29 12.98 -10.64
N LEU A 82 -5.64 12.81 -9.50
CA LEU A 82 -4.69 11.75 -9.22
C LEU A 82 -5.31 10.77 -8.25
N GLN A 83 -5.11 9.48 -8.51
CA GLN A 83 -5.62 8.40 -7.66
C GLN A 83 -4.46 7.52 -7.21
N LEU A 84 -4.46 7.13 -5.94
CA LEU A 84 -3.51 6.14 -5.45
C LEU A 84 -3.80 4.76 -6.03
N THR A 85 -2.75 4.09 -6.48
CA THR A 85 -2.76 2.66 -6.79
C THR A 85 -2.77 1.85 -5.49
N LEU A 86 -2.88 0.52 -5.61
CA LEU A 86 -2.69 -0.39 -4.47
C LEU A 86 -1.32 -0.17 -3.79
N GLU A 87 -0.24 -0.11 -4.58
CA GLU A 87 1.11 0.16 -4.09
C GLU A 87 1.25 1.55 -3.44
N GLY A 88 0.58 2.57 -3.98
CA GLY A 88 0.51 3.89 -3.37
C GLY A 88 -0.16 3.87 -2.00
N LYS A 89 -1.27 3.13 -1.87
CA LYS A 89 -1.98 2.96 -0.59
C LYS A 89 -1.14 2.18 0.42
N LYS A 90 -0.46 1.11 -0.02
CA LYS A 90 0.50 0.36 0.82
C LYS A 90 1.65 1.26 1.29
N ALA A 91 2.22 2.08 0.41
CA ALA A 91 3.29 3.01 0.75
C ALA A 91 2.89 4.09 1.76
N LEU A 92 1.59 4.42 1.82
CA LEU A 92 1.01 5.31 2.82
C LEU A 92 0.55 4.59 4.10
N GLY A 93 0.72 3.26 4.20
CA GLY A 93 0.27 2.47 5.34
C GLY A 93 -1.24 2.37 5.47
N ARG A 94 -1.98 2.52 4.37
CA ARG A 94 -3.46 2.52 4.36
C ARG A 94 -4.09 1.18 4.06
N ILE A 95 -3.26 0.21 3.67
CA ILE A 95 -3.64 -1.19 3.51
C ILE A 95 -2.72 -1.97 4.43
N GLU A 96 -3.30 -2.62 5.43
CA GLU A 96 -2.63 -3.64 6.22
C GLU A 96 -2.51 -4.89 5.35
N GLY A 97 -1.42 -4.95 4.57
CA GLY A 97 -1.22 -6.00 3.60
C GLY A 97 0.23 -6.04 3.16
N GLU A 98 1.00 -6.88 3.87
CA GLU A 98 2.34 -7.35 3.52
C GLU A 98 3.43 -6.28 3.56
N GLN A 99 3.88 -5.93 4.77
CA GLN A 99 5.28 -5.54 4.92
C GLN A 99 6.13 -6.83 4.83
N ASN A 100 6.76 -7.02 3.67
CA ASN A 100 7.94 -7.87 3.44
C ASN A 100 7.76 -9.39 3.59
N SER A 101 7.06 -9.99 2.63
CA SER A 101 7.42 -11.32 2.13
C SER A 101 8.53 -11.17 1.08
N GLU A 102 9.79 -11.02 1.50
CA GLU A 102 10.96 -11.36 0.67
C GLU A 102 12.18 -11.68 1.57
N ILE A 103 12.31 -12.97 1.87
CA ILE A 103 13.53 -13.78 1.89
C ILE A 103 14.76 -13.19 2.60
N GLY A 104 15.03 -13.72 3.79
CA GLY A 104 16.41 -13.94 4.25
C GLY A 104 16.85 -13.17 5.50
N SER A 105 16.30 -13.50 6.67
CA SER A 105 17.13 -13.76 7.86
C SER A 105 16.24 -14.28 8.99
N ILE A 106 16.48 -15.53 9.35
CA ILE A 106 16.03 -16.15 10.60
C ILE A 106 16.82 -15.47 11.72
N THR A 107 16.35 -14.32 12.20
CA THR A 107 16.81 -13.77 13.47
C THR A 107 15.68 -12.99 14.11
N SER A 108 14.91 -13.76 14.89
CA SER A 108 14.48 -13.48 16.25
C SER A 108 14.13 -12.03 16.62
N SER A 109 12.95 -11.93 17.22
CA SER A 109 12.54 -11.00 18.27
C SER A 109 12.00 -9.62 17.86
N LYS A 110 10.68 -9.58 17.60
CA LYS A 110 9.78 -8.73 18.39
C LYS A 110 8.51 -9.52 18.74
N LYS A 111 8.43 -9.91 20.01
CA LYS A 111 7.25 -10.47 20.66
C LYS A 111 6.13 -9.42 20.61
N ALA A 112 5.15 -9.62 19.75
CA ALA A 112 3.77 -9.28 20.06
C ALA A 112 3.15 -10.61 20.51
N ASP A 113 2.81 -10.69 21.79
CA ASP A 113 2.14 -11.83 22.40
C ASP A 113 0.68 -11.82 21.93
N GLU A 114 0.45 -12.13 20.65
CA GLU A 114 -0.87 -12.52 20.18
C GLU A 114 -1.09 -13.95 20.64
N SER A 115 -1.72 -14.09 21.82
CA SER A 115 -2.27 -15.36 22.25
C SER A 115 -3.40 -15.73 21.28
N HIS A 116 -3.07 -16.35 20.14
CA HIS A 116 -4.08 -16.97 19.29
C HIS A 116 -4.77 -18.05 20.11
N SER A 117 -6.04 -17.82 20.44
CA SER A 117 -6.83 -18.81 21.15
C SER A 117 -6.97 -20.04 20.26
N PHE A 118 -7.05 -21.23 20.85
CA PHE A 118 -7.41 -22.44 20.12
C PHE A 118 -8.72 -22.26 19.32
N ILE A 119 -9.62 -21.41 19.81
CA ILE A 119 -10.87 -21.03 19.13
C ILE A 119 -10.59 -20.28 17.82
N ASP A 120 -9.58 -19.43 17.77
CA ASP A 120 -9.23 -18.67 16.56
C ASP A 120 -8.68 -19.60 15.47
N VAL A 121 -7.88 -20.58 15.87
CA VAL A 121 -7.38 -21.64 14.97
C VAL A 121 -8.55 -22.43 14.38
N MET A 122 -9.54 -22.80 15.20
CA MET A 122 -10.72 -23.53 14.73
C MET A 122 -11.56 -22.72 13.74
N LYS A 123 -11.70 -21.39 13.94
CA LYS A 123 -12.40 -20.51 13.00
C LYS A 123 -11.68 -20.44 11.65
N ILE A 124 -10.35 -20.37 11.66
CA ILE A 124 -9.54 -20.37 10.44
C ILE A 124 -9.72 -21.68 9.67
N ILE A 125 -9.70 -22.82 10.36
CA ILE A 125 -9.91 -24.14 9.73
C ILE A 125 -11.32 -24.25 9.14
N ALA A 126 -12.34 -23.77 9.85
CA ALA A 126 -13.72 -23.79 9.35
C ALA A 126 -13.87 -22.98 8.06
N LYS A 127 -13.29 -21.77 8.03
CA LYS A 127 -13.29 -20.93 6.83
C LYS A 127 -12.54 -21.58 5.68
N LEU A 128 -11.40 -22.23 5.95
CA LEU A 128 -10.62 -22.91 4.92
C LEU A 128 -11.40 -24.06 4.26
N ARG A 129 -12.24 -24.77 5.03
CA ARG A 129 -13.16 -25.81 4.51
C ARG A 129 -14.28 -25.24 3.65
N GLU A 130 -14.82 -24.09 4.04
CA GLU A 130 -15.86 -23.40 3.28
C GLU A 130 -15.34 -22.89 1.93
N ASP A 131 -14.14 -22.31 1.95
CA ASP A 131 -13.51 -21.71 0.76
C ASP A 131 -13.02 -22.78 -0.24
N ASN A 132 -12.80 -24.03 0.19
CA ASN A 132 -12.24 -25.10 -0.65
C ASN A 132 -12.97 -26.44 -0.45
N PRO A 133 -14.25 -26.55 -0.88
CA PRO A 133 -15.08 -27.74 -0.68
C PRO A 133 -14.58 -28.99 -1.42
N GLU A 134 -13.66 -28.85 -2.37
CA GLU A 134 -13.06 -29.94 -3.11
C GLU A 134 -11.99 -30.72 -2.34
N TYR A 135 -11.51 -30.19 -1.20
CA TYR A 135 -10.51 -30.85 -0.36
C TYR A 135 -11.10 -31.32 0.98
N ASP A 136 -10.73 -32.53 1.39
CA ASP A 136 -10.98 -33.02 2.74
C ASP A 136 -9.88 -32.51 3.69
N ILE A 137 -10.18 -31.44 4.42
CA ILE A 137 -9.22 -30.81 5.33
C ILE A 137 -9.37 -31.41 6.73
N THR A 138 -8.45 -32.29 7.12
CA THR A 138 -8.36 -32.88 8.46
C THR A 138 -7.35 -32.16 9.36
N PHE A 139 -7.67 -31.98 10.65
CA PHE A 139 -6.78 -31.38 11.64
C PHE A 139 -6.62 -32.30 12.85
N ASP A 140 -5.37 -32.59 13.23
CA ASP A 140 -5.03 -33.47 14.36
C ASP A 140 -4.30 -32.68 15.45
N VAL A 141 -4.77 -32.82 16.70
CA VAL A 141 -4.20 -32.14 17.87
C VAL A 141 -3.58 -33.18 18.78
N LYS A 142 -2.25 -33.23 18.81
CA LYS A 142 -1.51 -34.09 19.74
C LYS A 142 -1.13 -33.30 20.98
N LEU A 143 -1.70 -33.68 22.12
CA LEU A 143 -1.25 -33.20 23.42
C LEU A 143 0.18 -33.69 23.65
N LYS A 144 1.09 -32.78 23.99
CA LYS A 144 2.39 -33.18 24.52
C LYS A 144 2.15 -33.75 25.91
N SER A 145 2.37 -35.06 26.06
CA SER A 145 2.53 -35.67 27.38
C SER A 145 3.78 -35.05 28.02
N ASN A 146 3.59 -34.02 28.85
CA ASN A 146 4.65 -33.64 29.79
C ASN A 146 4.83 -34.84 30.71
N GLY A 147 6.02 -35.44 30.68
CA GLY A 147 6.35 -36.60 31.50
C GLY A 147 6.06 -36.30 32.97
N LEU A 148 4.93 -36.81 33.45
CA LEU A 148 4.72 -37.08 34.86
C LEU A 148 5.72 -38.18 35.18
N ARG A 149 6.81 -37.80 35.86
CA ARG A 149 7.63 -38.73 36.61
C ARG A 149 6.68 -39.44 37.57
N GLU A 150 6.44 -40.71 37.34
CA GLU A 150 6.06 -41.61 38.43
C GLU A 150 7.30 -41.69 39.34
N GLU A 151 7.24 -41.00 40.47
CA GLU A 151 8.11 -41.33 41.60
C GLU A 151 7.50 -42.53 42.33
N GLY A 152 8.27 -43.61 42.43
CA GLY A 152 8.13 -44.64 43.47
C GLY A 152 7.22 -45.81 43.14
#